data_AF-A0AA90GAY6-F1
#
_entry.id   AF-A0AA90GAY6-F1
#
_cell.length_a   1.000
_cell.length_b   1.000
_cell.length_c   1.000
_cell.angle_alpha   90.00
_cell.angle_beta   90.00
_cell.angle_gamma   90.00
#
_symmetry.space_group_name_H-M   'P 1'
#
loop_
_entity.id
_entity.type
_entity.pdbx_description
1 polymer ?
#
loop_
_entity_poly.entity_id
_entity_poly.type
_entity_poly.pdbx_seq_one_letter_code
_entity_poly.pdbx_strand_id
1 'polypeptide(L)'
;RKSSWLFKVALLFVWPAFVIIGTGHWLSLLLCWRPRWPKVIREAGLPGKPVPPVTTLGDYPPAIQARLLANADRWQLKPGKRPAKKPRKRSAPQQANESD
;
A
#
# COMPACT_ATOMS: atom_id res chain seq x y z
N ARG A 1 49.20 -6.01 18.78
CA ARG A 1 48.96 -4.54 18.78
C ARG A 1 48.42 -3.97 17.46
N LYS A 2 48.73 -4.51 16.26
CA LYS A 2 48.22 -3.97 14.97
C LYS A 2 46.73 -4.26 14.69
N SER A 3 46.21 -5.40 15.16
CA SER A 3 44.84 -5.85 14.89
C SER A 3 43.75 -4.93 15.46
N SER A 4 43.97 -4.31 16.63
CA SER A 4 42.97 -3.42 17.24
C SER A 4 42.84 -2.09 16.51
N TRP A 5 43.91 -1.63 15.84
CA TRP A 5 43.87 -0.42 15.02
C TRP A 5 43.08 -0.65 13.73
N LEU A 6 43.33 -1.77 13.05
CA LEU A 6 42.57 -2.17 11.86
C LEU A 6 41.08 -2.35 12.18
N PHE A 7 40.76 -2.97 13.31
CA PHE A 7 39.37 -3.14 13.75
C PHE A 7 38.67 -1.81 14.03
N LYS A 8 39.35 -0.85 14.66
CA LYS A 8 38.83 0.50 14.90
C LYS A 8 38.58 1.25 13.59
N VAL A 9 39.50 1.16 12.63
CA VAL A 9 39.33 1.78 11.31
C VAL A 9 38.16 1.14 10.56
N ALA A 10 38.06 -0.19 10.55
CA ALA A 10 36.92 -0.89 9.94
C ALA A 10 35.59 -0.46 10.59
N LEU A 11 35.52 -0.42 11.92
CA LEU A 11 34.31 -0.01 12.65
C LEU A 11 33.93 1.45 12.34
N LEU A 12 34.92 2.34 12.21
CA LEU A 12 34.74 3.74 11.83
C LEU A 12 34.10 3.90 10.46
N PHE A 13 34.40 3.01 9.50
CA PHE A 13 33.82 3.06 8.15
C PHE A 13 32.50 2.31 8.05
N VAL A 14 32.35 1.20 8.75
CA VAL A 14 31.16 0.35 8.70
C VAL A 14 29.96 1.08 9.31
N TRP A 15 30.13 1.77 10.44
CA TRP A 15 29.05 2.52 11.10
C TRP A 15 28.37 3.55 10.17
N PRO A 16 29.08 4.52 9.57
CA PRO A 16 28.45 5.51 8.70
C PRO A 16 27.88 4.89 7.42
N ALA A 17 28.49 3.81 6.90
CA ALA A 17 27.95 3.10 5.74
C ALA A 17 26.55 2.52 6.01
N PHE A 18 26.34 1.90 7.18
CA PHE A 18 25.01 1.41 7.58
C PHE A 18 23.99 2.54 7.74
N VAL A 19 24.39 3.69 8.27
CA VAL A 19 23.52 4.87 8.41
C VAL A 19 23.12 5.40 7.02
N ILE A 20 24.06 5.53 6.09
CA ILE A 20 23.80 6.01 4.72
C ILE A 20 22.89 5.05 3.96
N ILE A 21 23.15 3.74 4.04
CA ILE A 21 22.32 2.72 3.36
C ILE A 21 20.91 2.70 3.98
N GLY A 22 20.80 2.73 5.31
CA GLY A 22 19.51 2.73 6.00
C GLY A 22 18.68 3.96 5.68
N THR A 23 19.28 5.15 5.74
CA THR A 23 18.62 6.42 5.43
C THR A 23 18.28 6.56 3.95
N GLY A 24 19.16 6.13 3.05
CA GLY A 24 18.91 6.10 1.60
C GLY A 24 17.79 5.13 1.23
N HIS A 25 17.75 3.94 1.84
CA HIS A 25 16.66 3.00 1.66
C HIS A 25 15.32 3.57 2.19
N TRP A 26 15.33 4.17 3.38
CA TRP A 26 14.15 4.80 3.96
C TRP A 26 13.63 5.98 3.11
N LEU A 27 14.54 6.84 2.64
CA LEU A 27 14.20 7.93 1.71
C LEU A 27 13.66 7.39 0.39
N SER A 28 14.23 6.32 -0.14
CA SER A 28 13.72 5.65 -1.33
C SER A 28 12.29 5.15 -1.12
N LEU A 29 11.97 4.55 0.03
CA LEU A 29 10.60 4.14 0.35
C LEU A 29 9.62 5.33 0.41
N LEU A 30 10.06 6.46 0.99
CA LEU A 30 9.25 7.68 1.03
C LEU A 30 9.02 8.28 -0.35
N LEU A 31 10.07 8.37 -1.18
CA LEU A 31 9.99 8.89 -2.55
C LEU A 31 9.23 7.95 -3.47
N CYS A 32 9.32 6.64 -3.25
CA CYS A 32 8.60 5.62 -4.01
C CYS A 32 7.08 5.60 -3.74
N TRP A 33 6.56 6.41 -2.81
CA TRP A 33 5.16 6.30 -2.38
C TRP A 33 4.29 7.51 -2.71
N ARG A 34 4.17 7.82 -4.00
CA ARG A 34 2.87 8.28 -4.52
C ARG A 34 2.41 7.26 -5.54
N PRO A 35 1.54 6.30 -5.17
CA PRO A 35 0.83 5.50 -6.16
C PRO A 35 0.05 6.49 -7.04
N ARG A 36 0.62 6.78 -8.21
CA ARG A 36 -0.01 7.66 -9.19
C ARG A 36 -1.05 6.82 -9.89
N TRP A 37 -2.20 6.71 -9.23
CA TRP A 37 -3.37 6.05 -9.79
C TRP A 37 -3.62 6.61 -11.21
N PRO A 38 -3.64 5.75 -12.23
CA PRO A 38 -3.98 6.15 -13.58
C PRO A 38 -5.27 6.96 -13.54
N LYS A 39 -5.36 8.02 -14.36
CA LYS A 39 -6.50 8.95 -14.36
C LYS A 39 -7.84 8.20 -14.40
N VAL A 40 -7.91 7.07 -15.11
CA VAL A 40 -9.10 6.20 -15.21
C VAL A 40 -9.65 5.71 -13.86
N ILE A 41 -8.79 5.39 -12.87
CA ILE A 41 -9.25 4.91 -11.55
C ILE A 41 -9.64 6.08 -10.65
N ARG A 42 -8.95 7.23 -10.78
CA ARG A 42 -9.35 8.47 -10.08
C ARG A 42 -10.71 8.97 -10.55
N GLU A 43 -11.07 8.60 -11.76
CA GLU A 43 -12.26 9.03 -12.46
C GLU A 43 -13.43 8.05 -12.31
N ALA A 44 -13.13 6.79 -11.97
CA ALA A 44 -14.13 5.79 -11.61
C ALA A 44 -14.86 6.23 -10.32
N GLY A 45 -16.04 6.81 -10.50
CA GLY A 45 -16.91 7.27 -9.40
C GLY A 45 -17.16 8.78 -9.34
N LEU A 46 -16.59 9.58 -10.25
CA LEU A 46 -17.03 10.96 -10.45
C LEU A 46 -18.42 10.98 -11.10
N PRO A 47 -19.32 11.88 -10.68
CA PRO A 47 -20.64 12.02 -11.30
C PRO A 47 -20.47 12.40 -12.78
N GLY A 48 -21.09 11.62 -13.68
CA GLY A 48 -21.05 11.85 -15.13
C GLY A 48 -19.99 11.07 -15.91
N LYS A 49 -19.17 10.22 -15.28
CA LYS A 49 -18.25 9.32 -16.00
C LYS A 49 -18.82 7.91 -16.14
N PRO A 50 -18.57 7.21 -17.26
CA PRO A 50 -19.05 5.85 -17.45
C PRO A 50 -18.42 4.94 -16.39
N VAL A 51 -19.27 4.25 -15.63
CA VAL A 51 -18.82 3.21 -14.70
C VAL A 51 -18.20 2.10 -15.56
N PRO A 52 -16.95 1.68 -15.30
CA PRO A 52 -16.35 0.58 -16.07
C PRO A 52 -17.21 -0.67 -15.90
N PRO A 53 -17.34 -1.50 -16.95
CA PRO A 53 -18.08 -2.75 -16.86
C PRO A 53 -17.47 -3.61 -15.76
N VAL A 54 -18.34 -4.27 -15.00
CA VAL A 54 -17.91 -5.22 -13.97
C VAL A 54 -17.21 -6.36 -14.68
N THR A 55 -15.94 -6.61 -14.32
CA THR A 55 -15.17 -7.74 -14.84
C THR A 55 -15.91 -9.04 -14.56
N THR A 56 -16.23 -9.77 -15.60
CA THR A 56 -16.90 -11.07 -15.56
C THR A 56 -15.87 -12.18 -15.68
N LEU A 57 -16.28 -13.42 -15.41
CA LEU A 57 -15.39 -14.57 -15.56
C LEU A 57 -14.88 -14.73 -16.99
N GLY A 58 -15.67 -14.31 -17.99
CA GLY A 58 -15.31 -14.40 -19.40
C GLY A 58 -14.17 -13.48 -19.85
N ASP A 59 -13.85 -12.45 -19.06
CA ASP A 59 -12.78 -11.49 -19.39
C ASP A 59 -11.37 -12.05 -19.12
N TYR A 60 -11.26 -13.18 -18.44
CA TYR A 60 -9.99 -13.81 -18.09
C TYR A 60 -9.59 -14.92 -19.09
N PRO A 61 -8.30 -15.19 -19.29
CA PRO A 61 -7.85 -16.35 -20.07
C PRO A 61 -8.27 -17.68 -19.41
N PRO A 62 -8.46 -18.77 -20.18
CA PRO A 62 -9.09 -20.02 -19.70
C PRO A 62 -8.35 -20.66 -18.51
N ALA A 63 -7.02 -20.53 -18.47
CA ALA A 63 -6.22 -21.02 -17.34
C ALA A 63 -6.55 -20.33 -16.01
N ILE A 64 -6.91 -19.04 -16.05
CA ILE A 64 -7.29 -18.26 -14.87
C ILE A 64 -8.75 -18.54 -14.52
N GLN A 65 -9.63 -18.69 -15.51
CA GLN A 65 -11.02 -19.08 -15.29
C GLN A 65 -11.12 -20.41 -14.51
N ALA A 66 -10.37 -21.43 -14.94
CA ALA A 66 -10.34 -22.74 -14.27
C ALA A 66 -9.87 -22.62 -12.81
N ARG A 67 -8.85 -21.79 -12.55
CA ARG A 67 -8.37 -21.53 -11.20
C ARG A 67 -9.38 -20.78 -10.34
N LEU A 68 -10.08 -19.80 -10.91
CA LEU A 68 -11.11 -19.04 -10.19
C LEU A 68 -12.31 -19.93 -9.84
N LEU A 69 -12.75 -20.79 -10.76
CA LEU A 69 -13.81 -21.75 -10.54
C LEU A 69 -13.41 -22.80 -9.49
N ALA A 70 -12.18 -23.32 -9.56
CA ALA A 70 -11.67 -24.30 -8.60
C ALA A 70 -11.50 -23.75 -7.17
N ASN A 71 -11.41 -22.43 -7.00
CA ASN A 71 -11.33 -21.76 -5.70
C ASN A 71 -12.63 -21.04 -5.31
N ALA A 72 -13.71 -21.19 -6.09
CA ALA A 72 -14.96 -20.44 -5.88
C ALA A 72 -15.59 -20.73 -4.51
N ASP A 73 -15.35 -21.93 -3.96
CA ASP A 73 -15.72 -22.35 -2.61
C ASP A 73 -15.16 -21.44 -1.52
N ARG A 74 -13.92 -20.96 -1.67
CA ARG A 74 -13.26 -20.05 -0.72
C ARG A 74 -13.84 -18.65 -0.73
N TRP A 75 -14.47 -18.28 -1.84
CA TRP A 75 -14.94 -16.92 -2.12
C TRP A 75 -16.46 -16.86 -2.22
N GLN A 76 -17.22 -17.78 -1.60
CA GLN A 76 -18.68 -17.70 -1.57
C GLN A 76 -19.15 -16.37 -0.96
N LEU A 77 -19.25 -15.35 -1.81
CA LEU A 77 -19.97 -14.12 -1.57
C LEU A 77 -21.42 -14.56 -1.49
N LYS A 78 -21.97 -14.71 -0.28
CA LYS A 78 -23.41 -14.90 -0.09
C LYS A 78 -24.11 -13.84 -0.94
N PRO A 79 -24.89 -14.24 -1.98
CA PRO A 79 -25.57 -13.29 -2.84
C PRO A 79 -26.71 -12.69 -2.02
N GLY A 80 -26.39 -11.63 -1.29
CA GLY A 80 -27.30 -11.07 -0.29
C GLY A 80 -26.57 -10.22 0.71
N LYS A 81 -26.55 -8.92 0.43
CA LYS A 81 -26.11 -7.80 1.28
C LYS A 81 -24.61 -7.49 1.20
N ARG A 82 -24.32 -6.46 0.41
CA ARG A 82 -23.16 -5.59 0.62
C ARG A 82 -23.09 -5.25 2.12
N PRO A 83 -21.98 -5.54 2.82
CA PRO A 83 -21.86 -5.17 4.23
C PRO A 83 -22.09 -3.66 4.34
N ALA A 84 -22.99 -3.27 5.25
CA ALA A 84 -23.33 -1.87 5.47
C ALA A 84 -22.03 -1.08 5.73
N LYS A 85 -21.85 0.02 4.99
CA LYS A 85 -20.69 0.88 5.12
C LYS A 85 -20.67 1.40 6.56
N LYS A 86 -19.75 0.90 7.40
CA LYS A 86 -19.62 1.38 8.78
C LYS A 86 -19.46 2.91 8.71
N PRO A 87 -20.30 3.71 9.39
CA PRO A 87 -20.11 5.14 9.41
C PRO A 87 -18.73 5.42 10.00
N ARG A 88 -17.90 6.07 9.20
CA ARG A 88 -16.56 6.50 9.60
C ARG A 88 -16.74 7.43 10.78
N LYS A 89 -16.30 7.03 11.99
CA LYS A 89 -16.23 7.95 13.14
C LYS A 89 -15.38 9.14 12.69
N ARG A 90 -15.99 10.31 12.55
CA ARG A 90 -15.26 11.56 12.46
C ARG A 90 -14.72 11.78 13.87
N SER A 91 -13.47 11.41 14.13
CA SER A 91 -12.76 11.96 15.27
C SER A 91 -12.73 13.47 15.03
N ALA A 92 -13.47 14.22 15.86
CA ALA A 92 -13.46 15.66 15.81
C ALA A 92 -12.01 16.16 16.00
N PRO A 93 -11.58 17.24 15.32
CA PRO A 93 -10.31 17.87 15.63
C PRO A 93 -10.40 18.39 17.06
N GLN A 94 -9.51 17.92 17.93
CA GLN A 94 -9.27 18.47 19.24
C GLN A 94 -8.71 19.89 19.01
N GLN A 95 -9.59 20.89 19.15
CA GLN A 95 -9.20 22.29 19.11
C GLN A 95 -8.21 22.53 20.26
N ALA A 96 -6.98 22.85 19.87
CA ALA A 96 -6.08 23.65 20.67
C ALA A 96 -6.72 25.03 20.92
N ASN A 97 -6.60 25.50 22.17
CA ASN A 97 -6.63 26.88 22.69
C ASN A 97 -7.01 26.77 24.17
N GLU A 98 -6.47 27.51 25.13
CA GLU A 98 -5.48 28.59 25.20
C GLU A 98 -5.10 28.63 26.68
N SER A 99 -3.84 28.90 26.97
CA SER A 99 -3.31 29.26 28.29
C SER A 99 -3.90 30.57 28.80
N ASP A 100 -4.30 30.58 30.07
CA ASP A 100 -4.17 31.69 31.03
C ASP A 100 -3.90 31.08 32.42
#